data_AF-A0A0D8I702-F1
#
_entry.id   AF-A0A0D8I702-F1
#
_cell.length_a   1.000
_cell.length_b   1.000
_cell.length_c   1.000
_cell.angle_alpha   90.00
_cell.angle_beta   90.00
_cell.angle_gamma   90.00
#
_symmetry.space_group_name_H-M   'P 1'
#
loop_
_entity.id
_entity.type
_entity.pdbx_description
1 polymer ?
#
loop_
_entity_poly.entity_id
_entity_poly.type
_entity_poly.pdbx_seq_one_letter_code
_entity_poly.pdbx_strand_id
1 'polypeptide(L)' 'MARKTIVDLRPKAVIAIACERDLFSGLMDVKKIPILAIINKRPQGPCINTQVDIKEVEEAIAHFIKE' A
#
# COMPACT_ATOMS: atom_id res chain seq x y z
N MET A 1 7.36 -3.38 -10.90
CA MET A 1 7.50 -1.93 -11.16
C MET A 1 7.52 -1.07 -9.88
N ALA A 2 6.96 -1.45 -8.73
CA ALA A 2 7.10 -0.65 -7.48
C ALA A 2 8.49 -0.72 -6.81
N ARG A 3 9.17 -1.88 -6.86
CA ARG A 3 10.46 -2.14 -6.19
C ARG A 3 11.57 -1.17 -6.61
N LYS A 4 11.69 -0.88 -7.91
CA LYS A 4 12.72 0.02 -8.45
C LYS A 4 12.50 1.46 -7.95
N THR A 5 11.27 1.95 -8.02
CA THR A 5 10.87 3.26 -7.52
C THR A 5 11.18 3.45 -6.03
N ILE A 6 10.96 2.42 -5.21
CA ILE A 6 11.28 2.50 -3.77
C ILE A 6 12.80 2.62 -3.54
N VAL A 7 13.61 1.89 -4.32
CA VAL A 7 15.08 1.96 -4.23
C VAL A 7 15.62 3.31 -4.71
N ASP A 8 15.07 3.83 -5.81
CA ASP A 8 15.46 5.10 -6.41
C ASP A 8 15.03 6.30 -5.55
N LEU A 9 13.75 6.34 -5.13
CA LEU A 9 13.19 7.48 -4.39
C LEU A 9 13.50 7.46 -2.89
N ARG A 10 13.80 6.29 -2.33
CA ARG A 10 14.00 6.07 -0.88
C ARG A 10 12.96 6.82 -0.03
N PRO A 11 11.66 6.51 -0.22
CA PRO A 11 10.61 7.21 0.49
C PRO A 11 10.71 6.96 2.01
N LYS A 12 10.27 7.94 2.80
CA LYS A 12 10.22 7.81 4.27
C LYS A 12 9.14 6.84 4.74
N ALA A 13 8.07 6.68 3.97
CA ALA A 13 6.97 5.76 4.23
C ALA A 13 6.30 5.33 2.92
N VAL A 14 5.62 4.19 2.93
CA VAL A 14 4.83 3.68 1.78
C VAL A 14 3.42 3.32 2.25
N ILE A 15 2.42 3.72 1.48
CA ILE A 15 1.04 3.24 1.66
C ILE A 15 0.73 2.30 0.49
N ALA A 16 0.61 1.01 0.79
CA ALA A 16 0.37 -0.03 -0.20
C ALA A 16 -1.11 -0.38 -0.25
N ILE A 17 -1.74 -0.20 -1.42
CA ILE A 17 -3.17 -0.49 -1.63
C ILE A 17 -3.29 -1.61 -2.66
N ALA A 18 -3.62 -2.82 -2.21
CA ALA A 18 -3.79 -3.96 -3.11
C ALA A 18 -4.58 -5.09 -2.42
N CYS A 19 -4.76 -6.20 -3.12
CA CYS A 19 -5.37 -7.38 -2.53
C CYS A 19 -4.38 -8.07 -1.58
N GLU A 20 -4.89 -8.91 -0.66
CA GLU A 20 -4.04 -9.60 0.33
C GLU A 20 -2.87 -10.36 -0.31
N ARG A 21 -3.10 -10.98 -1.48
CA ARG A 21 -2.10 -11.80 -2.18
C ARG A 21 -0.95 -10.94 -2.75
N ASP A 22 -1.28 -9.79 -3.33
CA ASP A 22 -0.28 -8.86 -3.86
C ASP A 22 0.51 -8.20 -2.73
N LEU A 23 -0.18 -7.79 -1.65
CA LEU A 23 0.45 -7.18 -0.48
C LEU A 23 1.48 -8.13 0.13
N PHE A 24 1.12 -9.40 0.36
CA PHE A 24 2.06 -10.39 0.88
C PHE A 24 3.32 -10.52 0.02
N SER A 25 3.14 -10.57 -1.31
CA SER A 25 4.28 -10.70 -2.23
C SER A 25 5.16 -9.45 -2.26
N GLY A 26 4.57 -8.25 -2.14
CA GLY A 26 5.28 -6.98 -2.24
C GLY A 26 5.95 -6.53 -0.94
N LEU A 27 5.36 -6.84 0.21
CA LEU A 27 5.88 -6.46 1.53
C LEU A 27 7.14 -7.23 1.91
N MET A 28 7.27 -8.51 1.52
CA MET A 28 8.45 -9.32 1.82
C MET A 28 9.76 -8.74 1.27
N ASP A 29 9.68 -7.95 0.19
CA ASP A 29 10.84 -7.39 -0.50
C ASP A 29 11.32 -6.04 0.08
N VAL A 30 10.50 -5.37 0.90
CA VAL A 30 10.78 -4.00 1.37
C VAL A 30 10.94 -4.01 2.88
N LYS A 31 12.18 -4.24 3.36
CA LYS A 31 12.47 -4.45 4.79
C LYS A 31 12.85 -3.19 5.58
N LYS A 32 13.08 -2.05 4.92
CA LYS A 32 13.75 -0.87 5.53
C LYS A 32 12.87 0.38 5.66
N ILE A 33 11.66 0.35 5.13
CA ILE A 33 10.78 1.52 5.07
C ILE A 33 9.48 1.13 5.76
N PRO A 34 8.90 1.98 6.62
CA PRO A 34 7.60 1.70 7.21
C PRO A 34 6.52 1.66 6.13
N ILE A 35 5.69 0.61 6.17
CA ILE A 35 4.63 0.39 5.20
C ILE A 35 3.31 0.19 5.92
N LEU A 36 2.30 0.97 5.54
CA LEU A 36 0.92 0.69 5.87
C LEU A 36 0.24 0.04 4.67
N ALA A 37 -0.43 -1.08 4.91
CA ALA A 37 -1.11 -1.83 3.88
C ALA A 37 -2.63 -1.72 4.05
N ILE A 38 -3.32 -1.33 2.98
CA ILE A 38 -4.78 -1.21 2.93
C ILE A 38 -5.30 -2.20 1.90
N ILE A 39 -6.20 -3.08 2.34
CA ILE A 39 -6.77 -4.11 1.48
C ILE A 39 -7.90 -3.48 0.65
N ASN A 40 -7.83 -3.62 -0.67
CA ASN A 40 -8.92 -3.19 -1.53
C ASN A 40 -10.09 -4.20 -1.54
N LYS A 41 -11.31 -3.69 -1.57
CA LYS A 41 -12.53 -4.47 -1.77
C LYS A 41 -12.66 -4.83 -3.25
N ARG A 42 -13.06 -6.07 -3.53
CA ARG A 42 -13.19 -6.62 -4.88
C ARG A 42 -14.65 -7.02 -5.16
N PRO A 43 -15.55 -6.05 -5.38
CA PRO A 43 -16.97 -6.34 -5.58
C PRO A 43 -17.27 -7.12 -6.87
N GLN A 44 -16.40 -7.01 -7.89
CA GLN A 44 -16.59 -7.63 -9.21
C GLN A 44 -15.49 -8.64 -9.59
N GLY A 45 -14.76 -9.16 -8.61
CA GLY A 45 -13.69 -10.14 -8.85
C GLY A 45 -12.28 -9.55 -8.88
N PRO A 46 -11.26 -10.37 -9.22
CA PRO A 46 -9.85 -9.97 -9.12
C PRO A 46 -9.52 -8.87 -10.12
N CYS A 47 -9.08 -7.71 -9.58
CA CYS A 47 -8.58 -6.56 -10.35
C CYS A 47 -9.61 -5.87 -11.28
N ILE A 48 -10.91 -6.10 -11.06
CA ILE A 48 -12.00 -5.41 -11.79
C ILE A 48 -12.81 -4.58 -10.78
N ASN A 49 -12.92 -3.28 -11.03
CA ASN A 49 -13.70 -2.33 -10.22
C ASN A 49 -13.42 -2.42 -8.72
N THR A 50 -12.14 -2.51 -8.36
CA THR A 50 -11.73 -2.57 -6.96
C THR A 50 -11.98 -1.23 -6.28
N GLN A 51 -12.46 -1.28 -5.05
CA GLN A 51 -12.76 -0.11 -4.25
C GLN A 51 -11.83 -0.08 -3.05
N VAL A 52 -11.40 1.12 -2.66
CA VAL A 52 -10.66 1.34 -1.42
C VAL A 52 -11.45 2.33 -0.59
N ASP A 53 -11.46 2.14 0.73
CA ASP A 53 -12.05 3.11 1.63
C ASP A 53 -11.14 4.33 1.70
N ILE A 54 -11.65 5.48 1.25
CA ILE A 54 -10.88 6.73 1.24
C ILE A 54 -10.54 7.16 2.67
N LYS A 55 -11.41 6.89 3.65
CA LYS A 55 -11.14 7.24 5.04
C LYS A 55 -9.94 6.45 5.58
N GLU A 56 -9.85 5.17 5.27
CA GLU A 56 -8.68 4.35 5.66
C GLU A 56 -7.38 4.90 5.04
N VAL A 57 -7.45 5.40 3.80
CA VAL A 57 -6.31 6.04 3.13
C VAL A 57 -5.93 7.35 3.81
N GLU A 58 -6.90 8.20 4.13
CA GLU A 58 -6.68 9.47 4.85
C GLU A 58 -6.07 9.23 6.24
N GLU A 59 -6.58 8.23 6.97
CA GLU A 59 -6.04 7.85 8.27
C GLU A 59 -4.60 7.32 8.16
N ALA A 60 -4.29 6.51 7.14
CA ALA A 60 -2.94 6.02 6.90
C ALA A 60 -1.97 7.15 6.54
N ILE A 61 -2.42 8.14 5.76
CA ILE A 61 -1.62 9.35 5.47
C ILE A 61 -1.40 10.15 6.75
N ALA A 62 -2.46 10.38 7.52
CA ALA A 62 -2.38 11.13 8.78
C ALA A 62 -1.47 10.45 9.81
N HIS A 63 -1.42 9.12 9.82
CA HIS A 63 -0.51 8.35 10.67
C HIS A 63 0.95 8.72 10.44
N PHE A 64 1.37 8.86 9.17
CA PHE A 64 2.75 9.18 8.82
C PHE A 64 3.08 10.68 8.83
N ILE A 65 2.09 11.57 8.70
CA ILE A 65 2.31 13.03 8.73
C ILE A 65 2.32 13.59 10.16
N LYS A 66 1.68 12.91 11.12
CA LYS A 66 1.65 13.34 12.53
C LYS A 66 2.90 12.95 13.35
N GLU A 67 3.91 12.36 12.73
CA GLU A 67 5.24 12.11 13.33
C GLU A 67 6.21 13.30 13.18
#